data_AF-A0A2N9NDX3-F1
#
_entry.id   AF-A0A2N9NDX3-F1
#
_cell.length_a   1.000
_cell.length_b   1.000
_cell.length_c   1.000
_cell.angle_alpha   90.00
_cell.angle_beta   90.00
_cell.angle_gamma   90.00
#
_symmetry.space_group_name_H-M   'P 1'
#
loop_
_entity.id
_entity.type
_entity.pdbx_description
1 polymer ?
#
loop_
_entity_poly.entity_id
_entity_poly.type
_entity_poly.pdbx_seq_one_letter_code
_entity_poly.pdbx_strand_id
1 'polypeptide(L)'
;MNRKVKTQTLACLALCAAWGAVINLNAQTVTVDPTTLTLGYMNWYDLPPTANPPGDGAYVSGGAWGVGDLTSSFSGSTVTLGPNEINDSSSYWYSSGGASPSGYVGAKIMDANLYNETAGKYVGTALTFTGYVLSNTLGGSVNPWNNTTWSTVAFIKDFSPSYSLVNTVTAPLTPGMFSITLTTSSNPGDHIQYGFETMGSDVWPTDAGQFGTAVITAVPEPSALALVSLGGAMALSFIRRRSK
;
A
#
# COMPACT_ATOMS: atom_id res chain seq x y z
N MET A 1 -58.33 25.40 -42.74
CA MET A 1 -57.97 23.96 -42.81
C MET A 1 -56.52 23.84 -42.35
N ASN A 2 -56.27 23.03 -41.30
CA ASN A 2 -54.97 22.60 -40.69
C ASN A 2 -54.11 23.71 -40.05
N ARG A 3 -54.09 24.00 -38.74
CA ARG A 3 -54.08 23.20 -37.48
C ARG A 3 -53.04 22.06 -37.48
N LYS A 4 -52.04 22.22 -36.61
CA LYS A 4 -51.06 21.24 -36.08
C LYS A 4 -49.70 21.11 -36.78
N VAL A 5 -48.79 22.08 -36.58
CA VAL A 5 -47.33 21.82 -36.59
C VAL A 5 -46.61 22.69 -35.54
N LYS A 6 -47.13 22.72 -34.30
CA LYS A 6 -46.50 23.45 -33.17
C LYS A 6 -46.38 22.54 -31.93
N THR A 7 -45.92 21.29 -32.04
CA THR A 7 -45.76 20.45 -30.84
C THR A 7 -44.83 19.24 -30.99
N GLN A 8 -43.67 19.34 -31.64
CA GLN A 8 -42.72 18.19 -31.68
C GLN A 8 -41.24 18.50 -31.47
N THR A 9 -40.85 19.75 -31.20
CA THR A 9 -39.43 20.09 -30.92
C THR A 9 -39.10 20.26 -29.43
N LEU A 10 -39.96 19.75 -28.54
CA LEU A 10 -39.79 19.88 -27.09
C LEU A 10 -39.74 18.54 -26.33
N ALA A 11 -39.48 17.43 -27.04
CA ALA A 11 -39.51 16.08 -26.45
C ALA A 11 -38.17 15.32 -26.50
N CYS A 12 -37.06 15.97 -26.91
CA CYS A 12 -35.73 15.35 -26.91
C CYS A 12 -34.72 16.00 -25.96
N LEU A 13 -35.09 17.05 -25.23
CA LEU A 13 -34.22 17.71 -24.25
C LEU A 13 -34.50 17.33 -22.80
N ALA A 14 -35.54 16.54 -22.53
CA ALA A 14 -35.93 16.11 -21.18
C ALA A 14 -35.63 14.63 -20.89
N LEU A 15 -35.00 13.90 -21.82
CA LEU A 15 -34.66 12.47 -21.68
C LEU A 15 -33.15 12.20 -21.55
N CYS A 16 -32.34 13.23 -21.27
CA CYS A 16 -30.95 13.07 -20.80
C CYS A 16 -30.81 13.38 -19.30
N ALA A 17 -31.91 13.70 -18.61
CA ALA A 17 -31.93 14.04 -17.18
C ALA A 17 -32.44 12.89 -16.30
N ALA A 18 -32.55 11.69 -16.84
CA ALA A 18 -32.90 10.48 -16.10
C ALA A 18 -31.80 9.45 -16.33
N TRP A 19 -31.16 9.05 -15.23
CA TRP A 19 -30.13 8.02 -15.12
C TRP A 19 -28.70 8.45 -15.43
N GLY A 20 -28.23 9.38 -14.62
CA GLY A 20 -26.86 9.37 -14.15
C GLY A 20 -26.90 9.76 -12.70
N ALA A 21 -26.85 8.80 -11.77
CA ALA A 21 -26.28 9.12 -10.47
C ALA A 21 -24.89 9.64 -10.80
N VAL A 22 -24.70 10.96 -10.74
CA VAL A 22 -23.39 11.56 -10.84
C VAL A 22 -22.69 11.10 -9.56
N ILE A 23 -22.05 9.93 -9.62
CA ILE A 23 -20.99 9.59 -8.69
C ILE A 23 -19.96 10.70 -8.91
N ASN A 24 -19.98 11.69 -8.03
CA ASN A 24 -18.84 12.57 -7.86
C ASN A 24 -17.72 11.67 -7.31
N LEU A 25 -17.06 10.93 -8.19
CA LEU A 25 -15.79 10.30 -7.92
C LEU A 25 -14.79 11.45 -7.77
N ASN A 26 -14.76 12.06 -6.59
CA ASN A 26 -13.65 12.92 -6.24
C ASN A 26 -12.43 12.02 -6.10
N ALA A 27 -11.63 11.90 -7.16
CA ALA A 27 -10.43 11.09 -7.13
C ALA A 27 -9.48 11.65 -6.06
N GLN A 28 -9.04 10.79 -5.16
CA GLN A 28 -8.11 11.15 -4.08
C GLN A 28 -6.78 10.47 -4.36
N THR A 29 -5.67 11.17 -4.14
CA THR A 29 -4.34 10.60 -4.28
C THR A 29 -3.62 10.69 -2.94
N VAL A 30 -3.01 9.59 -2.53
CA VAL A 30 -2.14 9.49 -1.36
C VAL A 30 -0.78 8.93 -1.80
N THR A 31 0.25 9.22 -1.03
CA THR A 31 1.61 8.73 -1.28
C THR A 31 2.28 8.29 0.02
N VAL A 32 3.55 7.91 -0.05
CA VAL A 32 4.36 7.52 1.11
C VAL A 32 4.54 8.74 2.01
N ASP A 33 3.96 8.68 3.20
CA ASP A 33 4.01 9.77 4.17
C ASP A 33 4.16 9.20 5.59
N PRO A 34 5.27 9.49 6.31
CA PRO A 34 5.48 9.02 7.67
C PRO A 34 4.46 9.55 8.69
N THR A 35 3.72 10.61 8.35
CA THR A 35 2.71 11.20 9.23
C THR A 35 1.36 10.50 9.14
N THR A 36 1.11 9.74 8.07
CA THR A 36 -0.12 8.97 7.88
C THR A 36 0.11 7.48 8.10
N LEU A 37 1.17 6.91 7.51
CA LEU A 37 1.55 5.50 7.62
C LEU A 37 2.14 5.19 9.00
N THR A 38 1.27 5.15 10.00
CA THR A 38 1.63 5.11 11.43
C THR A 38 1.10 3.88 12.16
N LEU A 39 0.24 3.08 11.50
CA LEU A 39 -0.33 1.87 12.06
C LEU A 39 0.44 0.65 11.60
N GLY A 40 0.56 -0.33 12.50
CA GLY A 40 1.18 -1.61 12.23
C GLY A 40 0.29 -2.75 12.70
N TYR A 41 0.16 -3.80 11.87
CA TYR A 41 -0.50 -5.04 12.24
C TYR A 41 0.30 -6.22 11.71
N MET A 42 0.46 -7.23 12.54
CA MET A 42 1.20 -8.44 12.21
C MET A 42 0.26 -9.64 12.31
N ASN A 43 0.14 -10.42 11.24
CA ASN A 43 -0.38 -11.79 11.32
C ASN A 43 0.78 -12.77 11.26
N TRP A 44 0.67 -13.90 11.95
CA TRP A 44 1.63 -14.97 11.79
C TRP A 44 0.99 -16.35 11.69
N TYR A 45 1.66 -17.19 10.94
CA TYR A 45 1.21 -18.50 10.52
C TYR A 45 2.33 -19.51 10.80
N ASP A 46 1.97 -20.76 11.04
CA ASP A 46 2.96 -21.84 11.06
C ASP A 46 3.54 -22.05 9.66
N LEU A 47 4.80 -22.48 9.55
CA LEU A 47 5.36 -22.84 8.25
C LEU A 47 4.58 -24.00 7.62
N PRO A 48 4.24 -23.93 6.31
CA PRO A 48 3.71 -25.08 5.61
C PRO A 48 4.77 -26.20 5.56
N PRO A 49 4.36 -27.48 5.65
CA PRO A 49 5.29 -28.62 5.62
C PRO A 49 6.05 -28.76 4.29
N THR A 50 5.60 -28.10 3.22
CA THR A 50 6.25 -28.03 1.91
C THR A 50 6.30 -26.57 1.44
N ALA A 51 7.36 -25.86 1.79
CA ALA A 51 7.50 -24.43 1.50
C ALA A 51 7.59 -24.12 0.00
N ASN A 52 6.48 -23.64 -0.59
CA ASN A 52 6.36 -22.59 -1.62
C ASN A 52 4.93 -22.63 -2.23
N PRO A 53 4.20 -21.50 -2.36
CA PRO A 53 4.48 -20.12 -1.91
C PRO A 53 4.23 -19.90 -0.39
N PRO A 54 4.56 -18.73 0.20
CA PRO A 54 4.41 -18.44 1.64
C PRO A 54 2.96 -18.47 2.20
N GLY A 55 1.95 -18.87 1.42
CA GLY A 55 0.53 -18.73 1.76
C GLY A 55 -0.14 -19.93 2.44
N ASP A 56 0.56 -21.06 2.62
CA ASP A 56 -0.11 -22.31 3.02
C ASP A 56 0.03 -22.65 4.52
N GLY A 57 0.53 -21.70 5.31
CA GLY A 57 0.66 -21.84 6.76
C GLY A 57 -0.68 -21.75 7.49
N ALA A 58 -0.87 -22.55 8.55
CA ALA A 58 -2.05 -22.42 9.40
C ALA A 58 -1.97 -21.11 10.20
N TYR A 59 -3.04 -20.30 10.20
CA TYR A 59 -3.11 -19.09 11.01
C TYR A 59 -2.93 -19.42 12.49
N VAL A 60 -2.02 -18.71 13.14
CA VAL A 60 -1.72 -18.88 14.56
C VAL A 60 -2.34 -17.74 15.35
N SER A 61 -1.96 -16.51 15.04
CA SER A 61 -2.45 -15.31 15.73
C SER A 61 -2.09 -14.04 14.94
N GLY A 62 -2.53 -12.90 15.47
CA GLY A 62 -2.28 -11.59 14.90
C GLY A 62 -2.54 -10.48 15.90
N GLY A 63 -1.95 -9.31 15.70
CA GLY A 63 -2.13 -8.17 16.59
C GLY A 63 -1.44 -6.89 16.12
N ALA A 64 -1.78 -5.79 16.80
CA ALA A 64 -1.20 -4.49 16.55
C ALA A 64 0.26 -4.43 17.02
N TRP A 65 1.16 -4.02 16.12
CA TRP A 65 2.60 -3.92 16.35
C TRP A 65 3.08 -2.50 16.06
N GLY A 66 4.17 -2.08 16.71
CA GLY A 66 4.80 -0.80 16.38
C GLY A 66 5.44 -0.84 14.99
N VAL A 67 5.58 0.33 14.35
CA VAL A 67 6.24 0.45 13.02
C VAL A 67 7.63 -0.19 13.02
N GLY A 68 8.41 0.03 14.09
CA GLY A 68 9.74 -0.58 14.24
C GLY A 68 9.72 -2.10 14.41
N ASP A 69 8.72 -2.65 15.10
CA ASP A 69 8.57 -4.10 15.32
C ASP A 69 8.20 -4.83 14.02
N LEU A 70 7.57 -4.13 13.08
CA LEU A 70 7.34 -4.62 11.73
C LEU A 70 8.61 -4.59 10.86
N THR A 71 9.78 -4.23 11.42
CA THR A 71 11.02 -3.98 10.66
C THR A 71 10.84 -2.92 9.57
N SER A 72 9.96 -1.96 9.84
CA SER A 72 9.70 -0.82 8.97
C SER A 72 10.29 0.45 9.58
N SER A 73 10.85 1.32 8.74
CA SER A 73 11.41 2.58 9.20
C SER A 73 11.30 3.68 8.16
N PHE A 74 11.20 4.93 8.62
CA PHE A 74 11.18 6.11 7.76
C PHE A 74 12.46 6.92 7.91
N SER A 75 12.94 7.43 6.78
CA SER A 75 13.96 8.48 6.69
C SER A 75 13.44 9.55 5.74
N GLY A 76 12.89 10.63 6.31
CA GLY A 76 12.10 11.60 5.55
C GLY A 76 10.87 10.95 4.90
N SER A 77 10.68 11.19 3.60
CA SER A 77 9.59 10.63 2.80
C SER A 77 9.93 9.26 2.18
N THR A 78 10.94 8.57 2.72
CA THR A 78 11.38 7.25 2.25
C THR A 78 11.14 6.23 3.34
N VAL A 79 10.43 5.16 3.00
CA VAL A 79 10.20 4.00 3.86
C VAL A 79 11.12 2.86 3.45
N THR A 80 11.68 2.17 4.44
CA THR A 80 12.40 0.90 4.29
C THR A 80 11.63 -0.19 5.00
N LEU A 81 11.38 -1.31 4.32
CA LEU A 81 10.70 -2.50 4.81
C LEU A 81 11.70 -3.67 4.83
N GLY A 82 11.79 -4.38 5.94
CA GLY A 82 12.66 -5.53 6.12
C GLY A 82 11.90 -6.86 6.29
N PRO A 83 12.63 -7.98 6.34
CA PRO A 83 12.09 -9.23 6.85
C PRO A 83 11.84 -9.09 8.35
N ASN A 84 10.76 -9.70 8.87
CA ASN A 84 10.46 -9.60 10.29
C ASN A 84 11.50 -10.32 11.16
N GLU A 85 11.93 -9.62 12.22
CA GLU A 85 12.94 -10.07 13.16
C GLU A 85 12.34 -10.28 14.54
N ILE A 86 12.49 -11.48 15.11
CA ILE A 86 11.97 -11.81 16.44
C ILE A 86 13.12 -12.06 17.42
N ASN A 87 13.31 -11.15 18.38
CA ASN A 87 14.36 -11.30 19.38
C ASN A 87 13.94 -12.23 20.54
N ASP A 88 13.44 -13.41 20.22
CA ASP A 88 13.07 -14.48 21.15
C ASP A 88 13.51 -15.83 20.58
N SER A 89 14.55 -16.41 21.16
CA SER A 89 15.15 -17.69 20.74
C SER A 89 14.28 -18.92 21.00
N SER A 90 13.06 -18.76 21.51
CA SER A 90 12.12 -19.84 21.78
C SER A 90 11.86 -20.72 20.56
N SER A 91 11.63 -22.02 20.82
CA SER A 91 11.25 -22.98 19.78
C SER A 91 9.91 -22.68 19.10
N TYR A 92 9.16 -21.72 19.65
CA TYR A 92 7.93 -21.21 19.05
C TYR A 92 8.20 -20.41 17.76
N TRP A 93 9.22 -19.54 17.79
CA TRP A 93 9.62 -18.69 16.66
C TRP A 93 10.67 -19.36 15.79
N TYR A 94 11.57 -20.13 16.40
CA TYR A 94 12.69 -20.72 15.70
C TYR A 94 12.70 -22.24 15.82
N SER A 95 12.93 -22.91 14.70
CA SER A 95 13.23 -24.33 14.71
C SER A 95 14.71 -24.55 15.05
N SER A 96 14.99 -25.58 15.84
CA SER A 96 16.37 -26.04 16.03
C SER A 96 16.75 -26.93 14.84
N GLY A 97 17.78 -26.54 14.08
CA GLY A 97 18.44 -27.48 13.18
C GLY A 97 18.45 -27.19 11.66
N GLY A 98 18.34 -25.95 11.19
CA GLY A 98 18.81 -25.62 9.85
C GLY A 98 20.15 -24.90 9.87
N ALA A 99 20.88 -24.92 8.75
CA ALA A 99 22.25 -24.41 8.62
C ALA A 99 22.34 -22.86 8.61
N SER A 100 21.65 -22.18 9.54
CA SER A 100 21.75 -20.73 9.72
C SER A 100 23.08 -20.36 10.40
N PRO A 101 23.73 -19.23 10.03
CA PRO A 101 24.90 -18.70 10.71
C PRO A 101 24.72 -18.56 12.23
N SER A 102 23.51 -18.21 12.68
CA SER A 102 23.18 -18.04 14.11
C SER A 102 22.68 -19.32 14.78
N GLY A 103 22.34 -20.36 14.01
CA GLY A 103 21.68 -21.57 14.49
C GLY A 103 20.16 -21.45 14.67
N TYR A 104 19.57 -20.29 14.42
CA TYR A 104 18.13 -20.04 14.49
C TYR A 104 17.52 -19.98 13.08
N VAL A 105 16.54 -20.82 12.82
CA VAL A 105 15.82 -20.86 11.54
C VAL A 105 14.35 -20.54 11.78
N GLY A 106 13.86 -19.46 11.18
CA GLY A 106 12.49 -19.00 11.36
C GLY A 106 11.48 -20.10 11.10
N ALA A 107 10.51 -20.21 12.00
CA ALA A 107 9.47 -21.24 12.05
C ALA A 107 8.06 -20.67 11.92
N LYS A 108 7.93 -19.38 11.54
CA LYS A 108 6.67 -18.72 11.25
C LYS A 108 6.73 -18.01 9.91
N ILE A 109 5.60 -17.93 9.22
CA ILE A 109 5.38 -16.91 8.18
C ILE A 109 4.79 -15.69 8.87
N MET A 110 5.39 -14.54 8.61
CA MET A 110 5.00 -13.23 9.11
C MET A 110 4.35 -12.45 7.98
N ASP A 111 3.25 -11.77 8.26
CA ASP A 111 2.52 -10.87 7.36
C ASP A 111 2.46 -9.48 8.02
N ALA A 112 3.48 -8.67 7.73
CA ALA A 112 3.67 -7.33 8.26
C ALA A 112 2.91 -6.31 7.42
N ASN A 113 1.91 -5.67 8.02
CA ASN A 113 1.14 -4.60 7.40
C ASN A 113 1.52 -3.25 8.03
N LEU A 114 2.21 -2.39 7.28
CA LEU A 114 2.42 -0.98 7.62
C LEU A 114 1.40 -0.13 6.85
N TYR A 115 0.53 0.59 7.53
CA TYR A 115 -0.56 1.28 6.84
C TYR A 115 -1.05 2.52 7.57
N ASN A 116 -1.88 3.26 6.85
CA ASN A 116 -2.81 4.23 7.42
C ASN A 116 -4.22 3.63 7.33
N GLU A 117 -5.04 3.85 8.35
CA GLU A 117 -6.47 3.56 8.30
C GLU A 117 -7.28 4.84 8.43
N THR A 118 -8.42 4.90 7.75
CA THR A 118 -9.41 5.93 7.98
C THR A 118 -10.82 5.35 8.06
N ALA A 119 -11.61 5.80 9.04
CA ALA A 119 -13.04 5.53 9.11
C ALA A 119 -13.83 6.68 8.46
N GLY A 120 -14.69 6.37 7.48
CA GLY A 120 -15.56 7.34 6.82
C GLY A 120 -14.87 8.38 5.92
N LYS A 121 -13.54 8.35 5.82
CA LYS A 121 -12.75 9.12 4.83
C LYS A 121 -12.39 8.20 3.66
N TYR A 122 -12.29 8.78 2.47
CA TYR A 122 -12.07 8.08 1.20
C TYR A 122 -13.17 7.09 0.77
N VAL A 123 -14.21 6.87 1.57
CA VAL A 123 -15.40 6.09 1.18
C VAL A 123 -16.12 6.69 -0.03
N GLY A 124 -16.57 5.85 -0.95
CA GLY A 124 -17.27 6.23 -2.18
C GLY A 124 -16.40 7.02 -3.17
N THR A 125 -15.08 6.94 -3.06
CA THR A 125 -14.14 7.65 -3.92
C THR A 125 -13.22 6.71 -4.68
N ALA A 126 -12.63 7.19 -5.77
CA ALA A 126 -11.48 6.51 -6.39
C ALA A 126 -10.22 6.94 -5.63
N LEU A 127 -9.78 6.12 -4.68
CA LEU A 127 -8.54 6.34 -3.95
C LEU A 127 -7.37 5.76 -4.74
N THR A 128 -6.35 6.59 -5.00
CA THR A 128 -5.12 6.20 -5.66
C THR A 128 -3.95 6.29 -4.69
N PHE A 129 -3.20 5.20 -4.53
CA PHE A 129 -1.97 5.17 -3.76
C PHE A 129 -0.77 5.03 -4.72
N THR A 130 0.19 5.95 -4.59
CA THR A 130 1.35 6.03 -5.49
C THR A 130 2.67 6.13 -4.73
N GLY A 131 3.73 5.61 -5.34
CA GLY A 131 5.09 5.70 -4.81
C GLY A 131 6.11 5.30 -5.86
N TYR A 132 7.38 5.53 -5.54
CA TYR A 132 8.50 5.11 -6.37
C TYR A 132 9.36 4.11 -5.59
N VAL A 133 9.41 2.87 -6.05
CA VAL A 133 10.26 1.81 -5.50
C VAL A 133 11.69 2.05 -5.97
N LEU A 134 12.56 2.41 -5.03
CA LEU A 134 13.99 2.62 -5.30
C LEU A 134 14.70 1.27 -5.46
N SER A 135 14.38 0.31 -4.60
CA SER A 135 14.91 -1.04 -4.64
C SER A 135 13.96 -2.02 -3.96
N ASN A 136 13.95 -3.27 -4.41
CA ASN A 136 13.37 -4.37 -3.66
C ASN A 136 14.22 -5.62 -3.90
N THR A 137 15.16 -5.88 -3.01
CA THR A 137 15.96 -7.11 -3.03
C THR A 137 15.29 -8.22 -2.23
N LEU A 138 14.36 -7.87 -1.33
CA LEU A 138 13.63 -8.79 -0.48
C LEU A 138 12.71 -9.70 -1.30
N GLY A 139 11.99 -9.15 -2.28
CA GLY A 139 11.01 -9.87 -3.13
C GLY A 139 11.60 -10.95 -4.06
N GLY A 140 12.90 -11.18 -4.05
CA GLY A 140 13.58 -12.27 -4.76
C GLY A 140 14.45 -13.15 -3.85
N SER A 141 14.49 -12.84 -2.56
CA SER A 141 15.27 -13.60 -1.59
C SER A 141 14.56 -14.91 -1.23
N VAL A 142 15.31 -16.01 -1.29
CA VAL A 142 14.89 -17.30 -0.77
C VAL A 142 15.59 -17.49 0.56
N ASN A 143 14.85 -17.83 1.61
CA ASN A 143 15.44 -18.31 2.84
C ASN A 143 16.00 -19.72 2.61
N PRO A 144 17.33 -19.91 2.59
CA PRO A 144 17.91 -21.21 2.23
C PRO A 144 17.68 -22.28 3.30
N TRP A 145 17.20 -21.92 4.49
CA TRP A 145 17.05 -22.84 5.63
C TRP A 145 15.64 -23.37 5.82
N ASN A 146 14.63 -22.65 5.34
CA ASN A 146 13.22 -23.09 5.37
C ASN A 146 12.52 -23.01 3.99
N ASN A 147 13.27 -22.65 2.93
CA ASN A 147 12.81 -22.54 1.54
C ASN A 147 11.59 -21.61 1.33
N THR A 148 11.41 -20.65 2.24
CA THR A 148 10.41 -19.60 2.07
C THR A 148 10.94 -18.47 1.20
N THR A 149 10.03 -17.68 0.64
CA THR A 149 10.33 -16.46 -0.10
C THR A 149 9.62 -15.29 0.52
N TRP A 150 10.14 -14.08 0.32
CA TRP A 150 9.42 -12.87 0.71
C TRP A 150 8.66 -12.28 -0.48
N SER A 151 7.49 -11.73 -0.17
CA SER A 151 6.68 -10.92 -1.06
C SER A 151 6.47 -9.56 -0.42
N THR A 152 6.56 -8.50 -1.21
CA THR A 152 6.26 -7.15 -0.75
C THR A 152 5.37 -6.45 -1.76
N VAL A 153 4.24 -5.93 -1.29
CA VAL A 153 3.23 -5.25 -2.12
C VAL A 153 2.82 -3.92 -1.52
N ALA A 154 2.44 -2.96 -2.38
CA ALA A 154 1.57 -1.86 -1.99
C ALA A 154 0.12 -2.34 -2.04
N PHE A 155 -0.74 -1.83 -1.16
CA PHE A 155 -2.16 -2.18 -1.16
C PHE A 155 -3.08 -0.98 -0.91
N ILE A 156 -4.33 -1.13 -1.35
CA ILE A 156 -5.49 -0.45 -0.78
C ILE A 156 -6.51 -1.53 -0.41
N LYS A 157 -6.95 -1.55 0.84
CA LYS A 157 -7.94 -2.49 1.37
C LYS A 157 -9.16 -1.71 1.88
N ASP A 158 -10.33 -2.23 1.62
CA ASP A 158 -11.62 -1.69 2.04
C ASP A 158 -12.29 -2.74 2.92
N PHE A 159 -12.52 -2.40 4.19
CA PHE A 159 -13.10 -3.28 5.18
C PHE A 159 -14.46 -2.76 5.63
N SER A 160 -15.39 -3.68 5.84
CA SER A 160 -16.67 -3.37 6.48
C SER A 160 -16.46 -2.87 7.92
N PRO A 161 -17.50 -2.33 8.59
CA PRO A 161 -17.39 -1.91 10.00
C PRO A 161 -17.04 -3.06 10.96
N SER A 162 -17.18 -4.31 10.50
CA SER A 162 -16.82 -5.53 11.22
C SER A 162 -15.47 -6.10 10.79
N TYR A 163 -14.64 -5.30 10.11
CA TYR A 163 -13.32 -5.69 9.57
C TYR A 163 -13.36 -6.89 8.62
N SER A 164 -14.48 -7.13 7.94
CA SER A 164 -14.54 -8.11 6.87
C SER A 164 -14.07 -7.45 5.57
N LEU A 165 -13.11 -8.06 4.88
CA LEU A 165 -12.55 -7.51 3.65
C LEU A 165 -13.65 -7.44 2.57
N VAL A 166 -13.94 -6.24 2.09
CA VAL A 166 -14.92 -5.96 1.04
C VAL A 166 -14.24 -5.95 -0.32
N ASN A 167 -13.18 -5.13 -0.46
CA ASN A 167 -12.39 -5.03 -1.68
C ASN A 167 -10.91 -4.86 -1.35
N THR A 168 -10.05 -5.23 -2.30
CA THR A 168 -8.62 -5.00 -2.23
C THR A 168 -8.04 -4.79 -3.61
N VAL A 169 -6.98 -3.98 -3.69
CA VAL A 169 -6.09 -3.92 -4.85
C VAL A 169 -4.66 -3.91 -4.33
N THR A 170 -3.79 -4.66 -5.00
CA THR A 170 -2.37 -4.72 -4.66
C THR A 170 -1.50 -4.53 -5.90
N ALA A 171 -0.27 -4.09 -5.69
CA ALA A 171 0.77 -4.14 -6.72
C ALA A 171 2.10 -4.58 -6.10
N PRO A 172 2.84 -5.50 -6.76
CA PRO A 172 4.17 -5.89 -6.30
C PRO A 172 5.12 -4.70 -6.33
N LEU A 173 5.96 -4.56 -5.31
CA LEU A 173 6.97 -3.51 -5.24
C LEU A 173 8.16 -3.85 -6.13
N THR A 174 8.00 -3.62 -7.43
CA THR A 174 9.07 -3.78 -8.43
C THR A 174 9.77 -2.42 -8.62
N PRO A 175 11.11 -2.34 -8.77
CA PRO A 175 11.80 -1.06 -8.98
C PRO A 175 11.14 -0.20 -10.06
N GLY A 176 10.85 1.06 -9.73
CA GLY A 176 10.05 1.96 -10.55
C GLY A 176 8.79 2.46 -9.86
N MET A 177 7.93 3.13 -10.62
CA MET A 177 6.70 3.73 -10.09
C MET A 177 5.59 2.69 -9.99
N PHE A 178 4.88 2.69 -8.85
CA PHE A 178 3.58 2.04 -8.72
C PHE A 178 2.47 3.09 -8.58
N SER A 179 1.29 2.75 -9.07
CA SER A 179 0.07 3.53 -8.90
C SER A 179 -1.10 2.57 -8.92
N ILE A 180 -1.72 2.34 -7.76
CA ILE A 180 -2.89 1.48 -7.62
C ILE A 180 -4.10 2.34 -7.27
N THR A 181 -5.24 2.02 -7.85
CA THR A 181 -6.49 2.74 -7.62
C THR A 181 -7.58 1.75 -7.23
N LEU A 182 -8.28 2.06 -6.14
CA LEU A 182 -9.48 1.33 -5.71
C LEU A 182 -10.67 2.29 -5.65
N THR A 183 -11.77 1.90 -6.30
CA THR A 183 -13.07 2.52 -6.03
C THR A 183 -13.61 1.93 -4.75
N THR A 184 -13.59 2.70 -3.67
CA THR A 184 -14.02 2.25 -2.35
C THR A 184 -15.55 2.21 -2.25
N SER A 185 -16.02 1.36 -1.36
CA SER A 185 -17.40 1.31 -0.89
C SER A 185 -17.89 2.67 -0.42
N SER A 186 -19.16 2.99 -0.72
CA SER A 186 -19.80 4.22 -0.27
C SER A 186 -20.36 4.13 1.16
N ASN A 187 -20.13 3.03 1.89
CA ASN A 187 -20.59 2.89 3.26
C ASN A 187 -19.73 3.74 4.21
N PRO A 188 -20.30 4.73 4.93
CA PRO A 188 -19.53 5.61 5.81
C PRO A 188 -18.86 4.91 7.00
N GLY A 189 -19.31 3.71 7.35
CA GLY A 189 -18.73 2.93 8.43
C GLY A 189 -17.52 2.08 8.02
N ASP A 190 -17.18 2.05 6.74
CA ASP A 190 -16.07 1.23 6.25
C ASP A 190 -14.71 1.83 6.64
N HIS A 191 -13.75 0.93 6.85
CA HIS A 191 -12.36 1.24 7.16
C HIS A 191 -11.53 1.12 5.88
N ILE A 192 -11.03 2.25 5.40
CA ILE A 192 -10.16 2.30 4.22
C ILE A 192 -8.71 2.29 4.69
N GLN A 193 -7.97 1.28 4.27
CA GLN A 193 -6.54 1.13 4.56
C GLN A 193 -5.71 1.25 3.29
N TYR A 194 -4.57 1.92 3.38
CA TYR A 194 -3.55 1.91 2.34
C TYR A 194 -2.16 1.84 2.97
N GLY A 195 -1.23 1.18 2.28
CA GLY A 195 0.11 0.98 2.82
C GLY A 195 0.84 -0.17 2.14
N PHE A 196 1.68 -0.84 2.91
CA PHE A 196 2.56 -1.90 2.45
C PHE A 196 2.36 -3.17 3.26
N GLU A 197 2.49 -4.29 2.58
CA GLU A 197 2.43 -5.63 3.15
C GLU A 197 3.71 -6.36 2.78
N THR A 198 4.42 -6.89 3.78
CA THR A 198 5.60 -7.74 3.61
C THR A 198 5.30 -9.10 4.22
N MET A 199 5.29 -10.13 3.40
CA MET A 199 5.02 -11.49 3.84
C MET A 199 6.23 -12.40 3.58
N GLY A 200 6.62 -13.21 4.54
CA GLY A 200 7.72 -14.18 4.42
C GLY A 200 8.10 -14.76 5.79
N SER A 201 9.11 -15.63 5.87
CA SER A 201 9.45 -16.19 7.18
C SER A 201 10.03 -15.15 8.14
N ASP A 202 9.87 -15.39 9.44
CA ASP A 202 10.68 -14.69 10.43
C ASP A 202 12.17 -15.01 10.25
N VAL A 203 13.01 -14.08 10.71
CA VAL A 203 14.47 -14.18 10.61
C VAL A 203 15.07 -13.84 11.96
N TRP A 204 16.16 -14.51 12.32
CA TRP A 204 16.92 -14.13 13.51
C TRP A 204 17.61 -12.78 13.27
N PRO A 205 17.59 -11.82 14.21
CA PRO A 205 18.05 -10.45 13.96
C PRO A 205 19.45 -10.32 13.34
N THR A 206 20.40 -11.18 13.73
CA THR A 206 21.77 -11.13 13.17
C THR A 206 21.88 -11.65 11.74
N ASP A 207 20.85 -12.33 11.23
CA ASP A 207 20.83 -12.93 9.90
C ASP A 207 20.04 -12.08 8.89
N ALA A 208 19.25 -11.11 9.35
CA ALA A 208 18.33 -10.30 8.51
C ALA A 208 19.04 -9.61 7.33
N GLY A 209 20.25 -9.10 7.55
CA GLY A 209 20.99 -8.31 6.56
C GLY A 209 21.24 -9.01 5.22
N GLN A 210 21.24 -10.35 5.17
CA GLN A 210 21.48 -11.10 3.92
C GLN A 210 20.24 -11.22 3.02
N PHE A 211 19.04 -10.97 3.55
CA PHE A 211 17.79 -11.05 2.79
C PHE A 211 17.42 -9.74 2.11
N GLY A 212 18.08 -8.65 2.51
CA GLY A 212 17.90 -7.32 1.95
C GLY A 212 16.59 -6.66 2.36
N THR A 213 16.19 -5.61 1.63
CA THR A 213 15.06 -4.76 2.00
C THR A 213 14.29 -4.28 0.77
N ALA A 214 13.09 -3.74 1.00
CA ALA A 214 12.36 -2.91 0.04
C ALA A 214 12.44 -1.44 0.46
N VAL A 215 12.79 -0.56 -0.46
CA VAL A 215 12.95 0.88 -0.22
C VAL A 215 12.06 1.65 -1.19
N ILE A 216 11.18 2.48 -0.64
CA ILE A 216 10.15 3.19 -1.39
C ILE A 216 10.14 4.64 -0.98
N THR A 217 10.05 5.55 -1.94
CA THR A 217 9.96 6.99 -1.69
C THR A 217 8.66 7.58 -2.24
N ALA A 218 8.22 8.68 -1.65
CA ALA A 218 7.05 9.44 -2.11
C ALA A 218 7.25 9.95 -3.55
N VAL A 219 6.17 9.98 -4.32
CA VAL A 219 6.14 10.73 -5.58
C VAL A 219 5.74 12.17 -5.25
N PRO A 220 6.49 13.20 -5.71
CA PRO A 220 6.08 14.58 -5.51
C PRO A 220 4.69 14.80 -6.11
N GLU A 221 3.78 15.42 -5.36
CA GLU A 221 2.44 15.67 -5.90
C GLU A 221 2.51 16.51 -7.18
N PRO A 222 1.64 16.26 -8.18
CA PRO A 222 1.61 17.02 -9.42
C PRO A 222 1.53 18.55 -9.22
N SER A 223 0.90 18.97 -8.12
CA SER A 223 0.75 20.37 -7.70
C SER A 223 2.08 21.04 -7.33
N ALA A 224 3.03 20.31 -6.75
CA ALA A 224 4.35 20.85 -6.39
C ALA A 224 5.18 21.23 -7.63
N LEU A 225 5.13 20.40 -8.68
CA LEU A 225 5.79 20.67 -9.95
C LEU A 225 5.10 21.81 -10.73
N ALA A 226 3.77 21.88 -10.67
CA ALA A 226 3.00 22.98 -11.24
C ALA A 226 3.34 24.33 -10.57
N LEU A 227 3.50 24.37 -9.24
CA LEU A 227 3.83 25.60 -8.52
C LEU A 227 5.26 26.09 -8.81
N VAL A 228 6.23 25.18 -8.92
CA VAL A 228 7.62 25.51 -9.29
C VAL A 228 7.69 26.05 -10.73
N SER A 229 6.95 25.45 -11.65
CA SER A 229 6.91 25.90 -13.05
C SER A 229 6.19 27.25 -13.22
N LEU A 230 5.09 27.50 -12.48
CA LEU A 230 4.46 28.82 -12.43
C LEU A 230 5.36 29.88 -11.78
N GLY A 231 6.05 29.54 -10.69
CA GLY A 231 7.01 30.43 -10.02
C GLY A 231 8.17 30.84 -10.93
N GLY A 232 8.72 29.88 -11.69
CA GLY A 232 9.76 30.14 -12.69
C GLY A 232 9.28 31.03 -13.84
N ALA A 233 8.06 30.81 -14.34
CA ALA A 233 7.46 31.65 -15.39
C ALA A 233 7.19 33.09 -14.91
N MET A 234 6.81 33.28 -13.65
CA MET A 234 6.66 34.62 -13.06
C MET A 234 8.01 35.33 -12.89
N ALA A 235 9.05 34.65 -12.42
CA ALA A 235 10.39 35.23 -12.30
C ALA A 235 10.95 35.69 -13.66
N LEU A 236 10.76 34.89 -14.72
CA LEU A 236 11.18 35.24 -16.08
C LEU A 236 10.41 36.44 -16.66
N SER A 237 9.13 36.60 -16.30
CA SER A 237 8.32 37.73 -16.77
C SER A 237 8.64 39.05 -16.05
N PHE A 238 9.14 39.02 -14.81
CA PHE A 238 9.68 40.21 -14.14
C PHE A 238 11.07 40.61 -14.66
N ILE A 239 11.93 39.64 -15.00
CA ILE A 239 13.25 39.92 -15.59
C ILE A 239 13.10 40.59 -16.97
N ARG A 240 12.14 40.13 -17.78
CA ARG A 240 11.88 40.68 -19.12
C ARG A 240 11.25 42.08 -19.12
N ARG A 241 10.63 42.50 -18.01
CA ARG A 241 10.05 43.84 -17.84
C ARG A 241 11.05 44.90 -17.36
N ARG A 242 12.21 44.50 -16.85
CA ARG A 242 13.27 45.43 -16.38
C ARG A 242 14.28 45.85 -17.46
N SER A 243 14.16 45.33 -18.68
CA SER A 243 15.07 45.65 -19.80
C SER A 243 14.49 46.66 -20.80
N LYS A 244 13.82 47.71 -20.32
CA LYS A 244 13.46 48.89 -21.14
C LYS A 244 13.95 50.14 -20.46
#